data_AF-A0A315X5U3-F1
#
_entry.id   AF-A0A315X5U3-F1
#
_cell.length_a   1.000
_cell.length_b   1.000
_cell.length_c   1.000
_cell.angle_alpha   90.00
_cell.angle_beta   90.00
_cell.angle_gamma   90.00
#
_symmetry.space_group_name_H-M   'P 1'
#
loop_
_entity.id
_entity.type
_entity.pdbx_description
1 polymer ?
#
loop_
_entity_poly.entity_id
_entity_poly.type
_entity_poly.pdbx_seq_one_letter_code
_entity_poly.pdbx_strand_id
1 'polypeptide(L)'
;MRRHLPGFSAIANLGISSKLGLIVVVLALPIAALLFVQYQQRADTQDQASAEADGLDYVSAIIPFLREVQVHRGLVQRVLSGDEFSRDNMVRTAAAADSALAVINDLDSRHGEDFQTSALVQFLNAEWPKVKEMQSSATEANDAHTRIIQQGIFPLLSTVAIESKLVLDPDLDGRSVIIALTDSLPRLTEALSQSRSYGTAALISRQGLAATAEQKQFLTAQMSIAAAHADALARSLETAMRANPDFEATLRPIARRAETSRSVFADSTSTGIIEAAALSPTGAEGYFLLGGSAIDTSNQLLAAAQETLDARFAERTSEAQQEFVTYGSAAALIVTLALALAVFISATITRPLKHLAEVADRMSLGELDVDIDVEGRNEVGQLAESLRRMQASLRSAIERLRQRRAAA
;
A
#
# COMPACT_ATOMS: atom_id res chain seq x y z
N MET A 1 -57.57 20.35 13.98
CA MET A 1 -57.47 18.88 13.85
C MET A 1 -55.99 18.48 13.92
N ARG A 2 -55.42 18.38 15.14
CA ARG A 2 -54.02 17.97 15.34
C ARG A 2 -53.95 16.45 15.20
N ARG A 3 -53.44 15.94 14.08
CA ARG A 3 -53.10 14.52 13.95
C ARG A 3 -51.96 14.23 14.91
N HIS A 4 -52.29 13.58 16.03
CA HIS A 4 -51.31 13.00 16.92
C HIS A 4 -50.55 11.92 16.14
N LEU A 5 -49.30 12.21 15.77
CA LEU A 5 -48.36 11.19 15.30
C LEU A 5 -47.95 10.37 16.53
N PRO A 6 -48.36 9.09 16.63
CA PRO A 6 -48.03 8.26 17.79
C PRO A 6 -46.51 8.05 17.85
N GLY A 7 -45.89 8.40 18.98
CA GLY A 7 -44.44 8.30 19.22
C GLY A 7 -43.73 9.61 19.62
N PHE A 8 -44.29 10.79 19.28
CA PHE A 8 -43.66 12.09 19.58
C PHE A 8 -44.07 12.73 20.92
N SER A 9 -44.97 12.12 21.69
CA SER A 9 -45.47 12.69 22.96
C SER A 9 -44.37 12.84 24.01
N ALA A 10 -43.40 11.91 24.03
CA ALA A 10 -42.26 11.96 24.95
C ALA A 10 -41.34 13.16 24.65
N ILE A 11 -41.06 13.43 23.37
CA ILE A 11 -40.22 14.55 22.94
C ILE A 11 -40.95 15.88 23.10
N ALA A 12 -42.27 15.91 22.89
CA ALA A 12 -43.08 17.12 23.03
C ALA A 12 -43.01 17.72 24.46
N ASN A 13 -42.95 16.86 25.49
CA ASN A 13 -42.93 17.25 26.90
C ASN A 13 -41.53 17.60 27.44
N LEU A 14 -40.46 17.44 26.66
CA LEU A 14 -39.11 17.83 27.08
C LEU A 14 -38.97 19.36 27.16
N GLY A 15 -38.19 19.81 28.15
CA GLY A 15 -37.71 21.20 28.22
C GLY A 15 -36.90 21.57 26.98
N ILE A 16 -36.91 22.86 26.61
CA ILE A 16 -36.27 23.34 25.37
C ILE A 16 -34.75 23.07 25.38
N SER A 17 -34.08 23.16 26.54
CA SER A 17 -32.66 22.81 26.68
C SER A 17 -32.38 21.34 26.33
N SER A 18 -33.24 20.42 26.77
CA SER A 18 -33.13 18.99 26.43
C SER A 18 -33.38 18.73 24.95
N LYS A 19 -34.32 19.47 24.33
CA LYS A 19 -34.57 19.40 22.87
C LYS A 19 -33.36 19.88 22.06
N LEU A 20 -32.74 20.99 22.46
CA LEU A 20 -31.52 21.51 21.82
C LEU A 20 -30.36 20.53 21.96
N GLY A 21 -30.16 19.95 23.15
CA GLY A 21 -29.16 18.90 23.38
C GLY A 21 -29.39 17.68 22.48
N LEU A 22 -30.65 17.24 22.34
CA LEU A 22 -31.02 16.14 21.43
C LEU A 22 -30.65 16.46 19.97
N ILE A 23 -30.89 17.68 19.50
CA ILE A 23 -30.52 18.10 18.14
C ILE A 23 -29.00 18.03 17.95
N VAL A 24 -28.22 18.54 18.90
CA VAL A 24 -26.75 18.48 18.83
C VAL A 24 -26.28 17.03 18.78
N VAL A 25 -26.84 16.14 19.61
CA VAL A 25 -26.52 14.71 19.59
C VAL A 25 -26.87 14.08 18.24
N VAL A 26 -28.07 14.35 17.71
CA VAL A 26 -28.52 13.83 16.41
C VAL A 26 -27.61 14.30 15.26
N LEU A 27 -27.12 15.55 15.31
CA LEU A 27 -26.16 16.07 14.33
C LEU A 27 -24.74 15.52 14.54
N ALA A 28 -24.34 15.23 15.78
CA ALA A 28 -23.02 14.68 16.09
C ALA A 28 -22.89 13.21 15.71
N LEU A 29 -23.97 12.43 15.75
CA LEU A 29 -23.97 11.00 15.39
C LEU A 29 -23.43 10.70 13.98
N PRO A 30 -23.93 11.31 12.88
CA PRO A 30 -23.40 11.03 11.55
C PRO A 30 -21.95 11.51 11.40
N ILE A 31 -21.56 12.58 12.08
CA ILE A 31 -20.16 13.06 12.10
C ILE A 31 -19.26 12.03 12.78
N ALA A 32 -19.66 11.53 13.95
CA ALA A 32 -18.91 10.51 14.67
C ALA A 32 -18.81 9.20 13.87
N ALA A 33 -19.89 8.80 13.19
CA ALA A 33 -19.88 7.64 12.31
C ALA A 33 -18.89 7.82 11.13
N LEU A 34 -18.89 8.97 10.47
CA LEU A 34 -17.96 9.27 9.38
C LEU A 34 -16.50 9.31 9.87
N LEU A 35 -16.22 9.92 11.02
CA LEU A 35 -14.89 9.93 11.62
C LEU A 35 -14.43 8.51 12.00
N PHE A 36 -15.33 7.66 12.46
CA PHE A 36 -15.02 6.27 12.76
C PHE A 36 -14.68 5.48 11.48
N VAL A 37 -15.47 5.63 10.41
CA VAL A 37 -15.18 5.02 9.11
C VAL A 37 -13.83 5.49 8.58
N GLN A 38 -13.55 6.79 8.65
CA GLN A 38 -12.27 7.34 8.20
C GLN A 38 -11.09 6.85 9.05
N TYR A 39 -11.28 6.74 10.38
CA TYR A 39 -10.27 6.16 11.26
C TYR A 39 -9.94 4.71 10.87
N GLN A 40 -10.97 3.90 10.56
CA GLN A 40 -10.76 2.53 10.05
C GLN A 40 -10.02 2.54 8.72
N GLN A 41 -10.44 3.37 7.76
CA GLN A 41 -9.76 3.49 6.46
C GLN A 41 -8.29 3.84 6.62
N ARG A 42 -7.96 4.78 7.52
CA ARG A 42 -6.57 5.13 7.82
C ARG A 42 -5.79 3.95 8.41
N ALA A 43 -6.38 3.22 9.35
CA ALA A 43 -5.74 2.04 9.94
C ALA A 43 -5.48 0.96 8.88
N ASP A 44 -6.46 0.69 8.02
CA ASP A 44 -6.35 -0.26 6.92
C ASP A 44 -5.25 0.15 5.91
N THR A 45 -5.17 1.44 5.56
CA THR A 45 -4.10 1.96 4.68
C THR A 45 -2.72 1.80 5.31
N GLN A 46 -2.60 2.00 6.62
CA GLN A 46 -1.33 1.82 7.33
C GLN A 46 -0.92 0.34 7.37
N ASP A 47 -1.84 -0.55 7.70
CA ASP A 47 -1.59 -1.99 7.74
C ASP A 47 -1.24 -2.52 6.33
N GLN A 48 -1.92 -2.02 5.30
CA GLN A 48 -1.59 -2.35 3.91
C GLN A 48 -0.20 -1.86 3.51
N ALA A 49 0.13 -0.59 3.78
CA ALA A 49 1.45 -0.03 3.46
C ALA A 49 2.58 -0.77 4.19
N SER A 50 2.35 -1.20 5.44
CA SER A 50 3.31 -2.02 6.19
C SER A 50 3.51 -3.39 5.53
N ALA A 51 2.41 -4.08 5.18
CA ALA A 51 2.48 -5.37 4.51
C ALA A 51 3.17 -5.28 3.14
N GLU A 52 2.89 -4.22 2.38
CA GLU A 52 3.52 -3.95 1.08
C GLU A 52 5.04 -3.71 1.24
N ALA A 53 5.46 -2.93 2.23
CA ALA A 53 6.88 -2.71 2.53
C ALA A 53 7.59 -4.02 2.94
N ASP A 54 7.00 -4.78 3.87
CA ASP A 54 7.54 -6.08 4.30
C ASP A 54 7.64 -7.07 3.12
N GLY A 55 6.62 -7.08 2.26
CA GLY A 55 6.61 -7.88 1.03
C GLY A 55 7.71 -7.47 0.05
N LEU A 56 7.96 -6.17 -0.09
CA LEU A 56 8.97 -5.63 -1.00
C LEU A 56 10.39 -5.95 -0.52
N ASP A 57 10.63 -5.86 0.79
CA ASP A 57 11.87 -6.33 1.42
C ASP A 57 12.10 -7.82 1.17
N TYR A 58 11.03 -8.62 1.30
CA TYR A 58 11.08 -10.05 1.04
C TYR A 58 11.40 -10.37 -0.43
N VAL A 59 10.74 -9.71 -1.39
CA VAL A 59 11.09 -9.81 -2.83
C VAL A 59 12.54 -9.44 -3.07
N SER A 60 13.01 -8.37 -2.44
CA SER A 60 14.37 -7.86 -2.59
C SER A 60 15.43 -8.80 -2.01
N ALA A 61 15.08 -9.65 -1.03
CA ALA A 61 15.93 -10.73 -0.52
C ALA A 61 15.94 -11.97 -1.44
N ILE A 62 14.85 -12.26 -2.14
CA ILE A 62 14.75 -13.44 -3.02
C ILE A 62 15.60 -13.28 -4.29
N ILE A 63 15.68 -12.07 -4.85
CA ILE A 63 16.36 -11.83 -6.14
C ILE A 63 17.88 -12.10 -6.08
N PRO A 64 18.63 -11.71 -5.03
CA PRO A 64 20.01 -12.14 -4.85
C PRO A 64 20.16 -13.67 -4.82
N PHE A 65 19.26 -14.39 -4.15
CA PHE A 65 19.31 -15.85 -4.13
C PHE A 65 19.08 -16.45 -5.53
N LEU A 66 18.08 -15.95 -6.27
CA LEU A 66 17.85 -16.34 -7.67
C LEU A 66 19.11 -16.13 -8.51
N ARG A 67 19.74 -14.95 -8.39
CA ARG A 67 20.96 -14.59 -9.13
C ARG A 67 22.11 -15.55 -8.82
N GLU A 68 22.36 -15.84 -7.55
CA GLU A 68 23.48 -16.74 -7.18
C GLU A 68 23.20 -18.19 -7.61
N VAL A 69 21.97 -18.69 -7.51
CA VAL A 69 21.60 -20.02 -8.07
C VAL A 69 21.82 -20.07 -9.58
N GLN A 70 21.46 -19.00 -10.29
CA GLN A 70 21.66 -18.85 -11.75
C GLN A 70 23.14 -18.79 -12.15
N VAL A 71 23.97 -18.10 -11.36
CA VAL A 71 25.42 -18.02 -11.57
C VAL A 71 26.10 -19.34 -11.25
N HIS A 72 25.72 -19.99 -10.15
CA HIS A 72 26.21 -21.31 -9.76
C HIS A 72 25.93 -22.35 -10.84
N ARG A 73 24.70 -22.42 -11.35
CA ARG A 73 24.34 -23.31 -12.46
C ARG A 73 25.29 -23.16 -13.65
N GLY A 74 25.58 -21.91 -14.04
CA GLY A 74 26.48 -21.63 -15.16
C GLY A 74 27.92 -22.05 -14.91
N LEU A 75 28.42 -21.83 -13.69
CA LEU A 75 29.79 -22.21 -13.31
C LEU A 75 29.94 -23.73 -13.16
N VAL A 76 28.93 -24.42 -12.61
CA VAL A 76 28.86 -25.89 -12.59
C VAL A 76 28.94 -26.44 -14.02
N GLN A 77 28.17 -25.88 -14.95
CA GLN A 77 28.21 -26.31 -16.35
C GLN A 77 29.59 -26.10 -16.99
N ARG A 78 30.28 -24.98 -16.68
CA ARG A 78 31.65 -24.71 -17.15
C ARG A 78 32.66 -25.72 -16.59
N VAL A 79 32.64 -25.96 -15.28
CA VAL A 79 33.53 -26.93 -14.62
C VAL A 79 33.32 -28.33 -15.18
N LEU A 80 32.08 -28.77 -15.32
CA LEU A 80 31.74 -30.07 -15.92
C LEU A 80 32.07 -30.17 -17.42
N SER A 81 32.22 -29.02 -18.09
CA SER A 81 32.70 -28.94 -19.49
C SER A 81 34.24 -28.86 -19.59
N GLY A 82 34.96 -28.96 -18.47
CA GLY A 82 36.43 -29.00 -18.41
C GLY A 82 37.12 -27.68 -18.05
N ASP A 83 36.38 -26.62 -17.70
CA ASP A 83 36.94 -25.35 -17.26
C ASP A 83 37.20 -25.32 -15.75
N GLU A 84 38.33 -25.88 -15.33
CA GLU A 84 38.74 -25.93 -13.91
C GLU A 84 38.97 -24.54 -13.29
N PHE A 85 39.27 -23.50 -14.08
CA PHE A 85 39.45 -22.13 -13.57
C PHE A 85 38.15 -21.55 -12.98
N SER A 86 36.99 -22.09 -13.37
CA SER A 86 35.69 -21.68 -12.83
C SER A 86 35.38 -22.25 -11.44
N ARG A 87 36.17 -23.21 -10.93
CA ARG A 87 35.88 -23.93 -9.68
C ARG A 87 35.85 -23.02 -8.45
N ASP A 88 36.79 -22.08 -8.33
CA ASP A 88 36.81 -21.16 -7.20
C ASP A 88 35.59 -20.22 -7.21
N ASN A 89 35.26 -19.69 -8.40
CA ASN A 89 34.05 -18.86 -8.58
C ASN A 89 32.78 -19.67 -8.25
N MET A 90 32.73 -20.94 -8.63
CA MET A 90 31.62 -21.87 -8.35
C MET A 90 31.42 -22.03 -6.84
N VAL A 91 32.50 -22.26 -6.08
CA VAL A 91 32.43 -22.38 -4.62
C VAL A 91 31.99 -21.06 -3.98
N ARG A 92 32.50 -19.92 -4.46
CA ARG A 92 32.10 -18.60 -3.93
C ARG A 92 30.61 -18.30 -4.14
N THR A 93 30.07 -18.57 -5.34
CA THR A 93 28.65 -18.30 -5.60
C THR A 93 27.74 -19.25 -4.82
N ALA A 94 28.17 -20.49 -4.55
CA ALA A 94 27.44 -21.39 -3.66
C ALA A 94 27.34 -20.83 -2.23
N ALA A 95 28.44 -20.28 -1.70
CA ALA A 95 28.44 -19.62 -0.38
C ALA A 95 27.64 -18.31 -0.37
N ALA A 96 27.62 -17.56 -1.47
CA ALA A 96 26.80 -16.37 -1.62
C ALA A 96 25.29 -16.72 -1.65
N ALA A 97 24.91 -17.79 -2.34
CA ALA A 97 23.56 -18.33 -2.31
C ALA A 97 23.16 -18.85 -0.91
N ASP A 98 24.07 -19.51 -0.18
CA ASP A 98 23.83 -19.88 1.22
C ASP A 98 23.53 -18.64 2.10
N SER A 99 24.29 -17.57 1.89
CA SER A 99 24.10 -16.30 2.62
C SER A 99 22.77 -15.64 2.25
N ALA A 100 22.40 -15.61 0.97
CA ALA A 100 21.12 -15.07 0.52
C ALA A 100 19.93 -15.89 1.03
N LEU A 101 20.04 -17.23 1.05
CA LEU A 101 19.01 -18.10 1.62
C LEU A 101 18.86 -17.88 3.13
N ALA A 102 19.94 -17.58 3.86
CA ALA A 102 19.87 -17.24 5.27
C ALA A 102 19.08 -15.93 5.52
N VAL A 103 19.19 -14.94 4.64
CA VAL A 103 18.37 -13.72 4.71
C VAL A 103 16.89 -14.03 4.47
N ILE A 104 16.58 -14.89 3.49
CA ILE A 104 15.20 -15.37 3.26
C ILE A 104 14.67 -16.09 4.49
N ASN A 105 15.47 -16.93 5.14
CA ASN A 105 15.07 -17.65 6.36
C ASN A 105 14.77 -16.69 7.53
N ASP A 106 15.54 -15.62 7.68
CA ASP A 106 15.30 -14.60 8.71
C ASP A 106 13.96 -13.87 8.48
N LEU A 107 13.67 -13.51 7.22
CA LEU A 107 12.39 -12.90 6.84
C LEU A 107 11.23 -13.87 7.00
N ASP A 108 11.38 -15.14 6.61
CA ASP A 108 10.36 -16.18 6.81
C ASP A 108 10.06 -16.43 8.29
N SER A 109 11.07 -16.32 9.17
CA SER A 109 10.85 -16.48 10.61
C SER A 109 9.97 -15.37 11.22
N ARG A 110 9.92 -14.21 10.56
CA ARG A 110 9.15 -13.03 10.99
C ARG A 110 7.79 -12.94 10.32
N HIS A 111 7.71 -13.26 9.03
CA HIS A 111 6.53 -13.02 8.20
C HIS A 111 5.97 -14.28 7.53
N GLY A 112 6.60 -15.45 7.71
CA GLY A 112 6.28 -16.63 6.90
C GLY A 112 4.93 -17.27 7.18
N GLU A 113 4.38 -17.09 8.39
CA GLU A 113 3.00 -17.49 8.71
C GLU A 113 1.99 -16.56 8.01
N ASP A 114 2.22 -15.24 8.11
CA ASP A 114 1.36 -14.22 7.52
C ASP A 114 1.35 -14.29 5.97
N PHE A 115 2.53 -14.49 5.36
CA PHE A 115 2.69 -14.59 3.91
C PHE A 115 2.57 -16.02 3.37
N GLN A 116 2.30 -17.01 4.23
CA GLN A 116 2.16 -18.42 3.83
C GLN A 116 3.36 -18.98 3.04
N THR A 117 4.58 -18.53 3.36
CA THR A 117 5.81 -18.86 2.59
C THR A 117 6.58 -20.04 3.16
N SER A 118 6.30 -20.46 4.40
CA SER A 118 7.17 -21.39 5.13
C SER A 118 7.39 -22.74 4.45
N ALA A 119 6.39 -23.28 3.75
CA ALA A 119 6.54 -24.53 2.99
C ALA A 119 7.52 -24.39 1.81
N LEU A 120 7.49 -23.25 1.12
CA LEU A 120 8.38 -22.95 0.00
C LEU A 120 9.81 -22.71 0.48
N VAL A 121 9.98 -22.00 1.59
CA VAL A 121 11.30 -21.77 2.20
C VAL A 121 11.89 -23.09 2.73
N GLN A 122 11.09 -23.96 3.34
CA GLN A 122 11.53 -25.30 3.72
C GLN A 122 11.97 -26.14 2.51
N PHE A 123 11.24 -26.06 1.39
CA PHE A 123 11.65 -26.71 0.15
C PHE A 123 13.01 -26.20 -0.35
N LEU A 124 13.25 -24.89 -0.34
CA LEU A 124 14.53 -24.30 -0.74
C LEU A 124 15.68 -24.78 0.16
N ASN A 125 15.48 -24.80 1.48
CA ASN A 125 16.46 -25.30 2.45
C ASN A 125 16.77 -26.80 2.28
N ALA A 126 15.78 -27.60 1.84
CA ALA A 126 15.96 -29.02 1.60
C ALA A 126 16.68 -29.33 0.27
N GLU A 127 16.39 -28.56 -0.79
CA GLU A 127 16.89 -28.84 -2.13
C GLU A 127 18.23 -28.17 -2.43
N TRP A 128 18.45 -26.94 -1.99
CA TRP A 128 19.67 -26.20 -2.31
C TRP A 128 20.97 -26.91 -1.90
N PRO A 129 21.10 -27.50 -0.69
CA PRO A 129 22.29 -28.25 -0.30
C PRO A 129 22.59 -29.45 -1.23
N LYS A 130 21.55 -30.11 -1.75
CA LYS A 130 21.71 -31.25 -2.67
C LYS A 130 22.23 -30.81 -4.03
N VAL A 131 21.82 -29.62 -4.47
CA VAL A 131 22.16 -29.08 -5.78
C VAL A 131 23.53 -28.42 -5.78
N LYS A 132 23.90 -27.72 -4.70
CA LYS A 132 25.16 -26.97 -4.66
C LYS A 132 26.41 -27.86 -4.68
N GLU A 133 26.31 -29.07 -4.15
CA GLU A 133 27.40 -30.06 -4.09
C GLU A 133 27.36 -31.08 -5.24
N MET A 134 26.43 -30.92 -6.18
CA MET A 134 26.19 -31.90 -7.24
C MET A 134 27.38 -31.98 -8.21
N GLN A 135 27.96 -33.18 -8.33
CA GLN A 135 29.06 -33.50 -9.27
C GLN A 135 28.61 -34.44 -10.40
N SER A 136 27.31 -34.53 -10.62
CA SER A 136 26.72 -35.38 -11.65
C SER A 136 26.94 -34.81 -13.07
N SER A 137 26.25 -35.35 -14.08
CA SER A 137 26.37 -34.83 -15.44
C SER A 137 25.90 -33.37 -15.53
N ALA A 138 26.43 -32.62 -16.51
CA ALA A 138 26.05 -31.22 -16.73
C ALA A 138 24.53 -31.05 -16.95
N THR A 139 23.88 -32.03 -17.57
CA THR A 139 22.42 -32.04 -17.77
C THR A 139 21.67 -32.22 -16.46
N GLU A 140 22.02 -33.23 -15.65
CA GLU A 140 21.35 -33.48 -14.37
C GLU A 140 21.53 -32.30 -13.40
N ALA A 141 22.74 -31.73 -13.33
CA ALA A 141 23.01 -30.55 -12.53
C ALA A 141 22.14 -29.36 -13.00
N ASN A 142 22.08 -29.10 -14.31
CA ASN A 142 21.26 -28.03 -14.87
C ASN A 142 19.76 -28.20 -14.56
N ASP A 143 19.24 -29.42 -14.69
CA ASP A 143 17.83 -29.73 -14.41
C ASP A 143 17.50 -29.54 -12.93
N ALA A 144 18.41 -29.92 -12.04
CA ALA A 144 18.24 -29.74 -10.60
C ALA A 144 18.21 -28.25 -10.19
N HIS A 145 19.11 -27.43 -10.73
CA HIS A 145 19.07 -25.97 -10.52
C HIS A 145 17.79 -25.35 -11.08
N THR A 146 17.39 -25.75 -12.28
CA THR A 146 16.17 -25.24 -12.93
C THR A 146 14.93 -25.62 -12.13
N ARG A 147 14.90 -26.81 -11.51
CA ARG A 147 13.81 -27.22 -10.62
C ARG A 147 13.67 -26.30 -9.41
N ILE A 148 14.77 -25.96 -8.73
CA ILE A 148 14.75 -25.04 -7.58
C ILE A 148 14.15 -23.69 -7.99
N ILE A 149 14.55 -23.17 -9.16
CA ILE A 149 14.05 -21.89 -9.66
C ILE A 149 12.55 -21.96 -9.95
N GLN A 150 12.11 -22.97 -10.71
CA GLN A 150 10.73 -23.07 -11.20
C GLN A 150 9.74 -23.52 -10.12
N GLN A 151 10.15 -24.38 -9.17
CA GLN A 151 9.27 -24.98 -8.16
C GLN A 151 9.43 -24.36 -6.77
N GLY A 152 10.50 -23.60 -6.52
CA GLY A 152 10.74 -22.93 -5.25
C GLY A 152 10.74 -21.41 -5.40
N ILE A 153 11.69 -20.86 -6.13
CA ILE A 153 11.95 -19.41 -6.16
C ILE A 153 10.81 -18.62 -6.82
N PHE A 154 10.35 -19.01 -8.01
CA PHE A 154 9.26 -18.32 -8.69
C PHE A 154 7.92 -18.41 -7.94
N PRO A 155 7.52 -19.59 -7.41
CA PRO A 155 6.37 -19.67 -6.51
C PRO A 155 6.52 -18.78 -5.28
N LEU A 156 7.70 -18.75 -4.65
CA LEU A 156 7.95 -17.91 -3.48
C LEU A 156 7.77 -16.42 -3.79
N LEU A 157 8.34 -15.93 -4.89
CA LEU A 157 8.13 -14.56 -5.36
C LEU A 157 6.64 -14.25 -5.57
N SER A 158 5.92 -15.15 -6.23
CA SER A 158 4.50 -14.97 -6.51
C SER A 158 3.66 -14.97 -5.22
N THR A 159 3.93 -15.88 -4.29
CA THR A 159 3.22 -15.98 -3.01
C THR A 159 3.45 -14.72 -2.19
N VAL A 160 4.71 -14.29 -2.03
CA VAL A 160 5.03 -13.04 -1.35
C VAL A 160 4.28 -11.87 -1.99
N ALA A 161 4.35 -11.72 -3.31
CA ALA A 161 3.71 -10.60 -4.00
C ALA A 161 2.17 -10.56 -3.85
N ILE A 162 1.53 -11.72 -3.70
CA ILE A 162 0.08 -11.84 -3.49
C ILE A 162 -0.30 -11.61 -2.02
N GLU A 163 0.32 -12.35 -1.10
CA GLU A 163 -0.07 -12.35 0.32
C GLU A 163 0.33 -11.05 1.03
N SER A 164 1.40 -10.38 0.60
CA SER A 164 1.76 -9.03 1.05
C SER A 164 0.91 -7.91 0.43
N LYS A 165 -0.04 -8.25 -0.45
CA LYS A 165 -0.89 -7.32 -1.21
C LYS A 165 -0.14 -6.40 -2.19
N LEU A 166 1.15 -6.61 -2.43
CA LEU A 166 1.93 -5.86 -3.42
C LEU A 166 1.24 -5.81 -4.80
N VAL A 167 0.75 -6.94 -5.32
CA VAL A 167 0.06 -6.95 -6.63
C VAL A 167 -1.31 -6.27 -6.61
N LEU A 168 -1.85 -6.01 -5.41
CA LEU A 168 -3.12 -5.31 -5.17
C LEU A 168 -2.91 -3.83 -4.86
N ASP A 169 -1.68 -3.30 -4.98
CA ASP A 169 -1.39 -1.89 -4.80
C ASP A 169 -2.42 -1.04 -5.55
N PRO A 170 -3.10 -0.08 -4.90
CA PRO A 170 -4.20 0.66 -5.51
C PRO A 170 -3.73 1.57 -6.65
N ASP A 171 -2.50 2.06 -6.58
CA ASP A 171 -1.94 3.03 -7.50
C ASP A 171 -1.39 2.35 -8.76
N LEU A 172 -1.72 2.92 -9.91
CA LEU A 172 -1.34 2.33 -11.20
C LEU A 172 0.18 2.29 -11.38
N ASP A 173 0.89 3.32 -10.94
CA ASP A 173 2.34 3.42 -11.06
C ASP A 173 3.04 2.38 -10.19
N GLY A 174 2.74 2.35 -8.88
CA GLY A 174 3.29 1.38 -7.94
C GLY A 174 3.03 -0.06 -8.38
N ARG A 175 1.77 -0.39 -8.66
CA ARG A 175 1.37 -1.73 -9.13
C ARG A 175 2.09 -2.14 -10.42
N SER A 176 2.29 -1.22 -11.36
CA SER A 176 2.98 -1.53 -12.62
C SER A 176 4.45 -1.88 -12.39
N VAL A 177 5.14 -1.14 -11.51
CA VAL A 177 6.52 -1.46 -11.12
C VAL A 177 6.59 -2.80 -10.40
N ILE A 178 5.69 -3.06 -9.45
CA ILE A 178 5.63 -4.32 -8.71
C ILE A 178 5.48 -5.52 -9.66
N ILE A 179 4.56 -5.46 -10.64
CA ILE A 179 4.38 -6.53 -11.63
C ILE A 179 5.66 -6.70 -12.48
N ALA A 180 6.28 -5.61 -12.89
CA ALA A 180 7.54 -5.63 -13.63
C ALA A 180 8.63 -6.40 -12.87
N LEU A 181 8.76 -6.17 -11.56
CA LEU A 181 9.84 -6.69 -10.73
C LEU A 181 9.58 -8.10 -10.19
N THR A 182 8.32 -8.46 -9.94
CA THR A 182 7.95 -9.75 -9.34
C THR A 182 7.64 -10.84 -10.37
N ASP A 183 7.30 -10.48 -11.61
CA ASP A 183 6.98 -11.46 -12.66
C ASP A 183 7.88 -11.35 -13.89
N SER A 184 8.00 -10.17 -14.51
CA SER A 184 8.70 -10.04 -15.79
C SER A 184 10.23 -10.10 -15.63
N LEU A 185 10.79 -9.39 -14.64
CA LEU A 185 12.23 -9.33 -14.40
C LEU A 185 12.86 -10.69 -14.03
N PRO A 186 12.28 -11.50 -13.11
CA PRO A 186 12.85 -12.80 -12.74
C PRO A 186 12.86 -13.79 -13.91
N ARG A 187 11.82 -13.77 -14.75
CA ARG A 187 11.72 -14.62 -15.94
C ARG A 187 12.67 -14.18 -17.05
N LEU A 188 12.81 -12.87 -17.25
CA LEU A 188 13.79 -12.28 -18.16
C LEU A 188 15.22 -12.71 -17.78
N THR A 189 15.60 -12.51 -16.52
CA THR A 189 16.95 -12.83 -16.04
C THR A 189 17.23 -14.32 -16.08
N GLU A 190 16.21 -15.16 -15.86
CA GLU A 190 16.32 -16.61 -16.02
C GLU A 190 16.57 -17.03 -17.47
N ALA A 191 15.82 -16.49 -18.42
CA ALA A 191 16.03 -16.78 -19.84
C ALA A 191 17.43 -16.34 -20.32
N LEU A 192 17.87 -15.14 -19.90
CA LEU A 192 19.22 -14.64 -20.16
C LEU A 192 20.29 -15.55 -19.53
N SER A 193 20.06 -16.02 -18.29
CA SER A 193 20.96 -16.93 -17.58
C SER A 193 21.09 -18.27 -18.30
N GLN A 194 19.98 -18.86 -18.76
CA GLN A 194 20.01 -20.10 -19.53
C GLN A 194 20.75 -19.94 -20.86
N SER A 195 20.50 -18.86 -21.60
CA SER A 195 21.25 -18.55 -22.81
C SER A 195 22.74 -18.41 -22.54
N ARG A 196 23.13 -17.67 -21.50
CA ARG A 196 24.53 -17.51 -21.10
C ARG A 196 25.18 -18.85 -20.80
N SER A 197 24.51 -19.69 -20.01
CA SER A 197 25.00 -20.99 -19.56
C SER A 197 25.25 -21.92 -20.75
N TYR A 198 24.21 -22.12 -21.58
CA TYR A 198 24.28 -23.02 -22.74
C TYR A 198 25.23 -22.50 -23.83
N GLY A 199 25.23 -21.19 -24.10
CA GLY A 199 26.13 -20.60 -25.09
C GLY A 199 27.60 -20.71 -24.66
N THR A 200 27.90 -20.49 -23.37
CA THR A 200 29.25 -20.70 -22.83
C THR A 200 29.69 -22.15 -22.96
N ALA A 201 28.81 -23.10 -22.61
CA ALA A 201 29.10 -24.52 -22.76
C ALA A 201 29.34 -24.95 -24.22
N ALA A 202 28.59 -24.37 -25.17
CA ALA A 202 28.82 -24.59 -26.59
C ALA A 202 30.19 -24.05 -27.04
N LEU A 203 30.55 -22.84 -26.62
CA LEU A 203 31.86 -22.22 -26.91
C LEU A 203 33.03 -23.04 -26.35
N ILE A 204 32.86 -23.68 -25.20
CA ILE A 204 33.91 -24.54 -24.59
C ILE A 204 33.98 -25.91 -25.29
N SER A 205 32.85 -26.58 -25.47
CA SER A 205 32.81 -27.97 -25.93
C SER A 205 32.94 -28.15 -27.45
N ARG A 206 32.74 -27.08 -28.24
CA ARG A 206 32.72 -27.12 -29.71
C ARG A 206 33.65 -26.11 -30.37
N GLN A 207 34.80 -25.84 -29.76
CA GLN A 207 35.80 -24.91 -30.29
C GLN A 207 36.16 -25.24 -31.76
N GLY A 208 36.14 -24.24 -32.63
CA GLY A 208 36.43 -24.39 -34.06
C GLY A 208 35.36 -25.10 -34.88
N LEU A 209 34.27 -25.55 -34.26
CA LEU A 209 33.12 -26.18 -34.91
C LEU A 209 31.89 -25.27 -34.81
N ALA A 210 30.89 -25.49 -35.66
CA ALA A 210 29.58 -24.86 -35.47
C ALA A 210 28.86 -25.44 -34.25
N ALA A 211 28.00 -24.63 -33.62
CA ALA A 211 27.01 -25.11 -32.64
C ALA A 211 26.08 -26.16 -33.27
N THR A 212 25.61 -27.14 -32.49
CA THR A 212 24.67 -28.16 -32.98
C THR A 212 23.29 -27.57 -33.26
N ALA A 213 22.45 -28.29 -34.01
CA ALA A 213 21.08 -27.85 -34.30
C ALA A 213 20.27 -27.66 -33.01
N GLU A 214 20.44 -28.56 -32.04
CA GLU A 214 19.77 -28.50 -30.74
C GLU A 214 20.22 -27.29 -29.92
N GLN A 215 21.53 -27.00 -29.90
CA GLN A 215 22.07 -25.82 -29.23
C GLN A 215 21.54 -24.52 -29.84
N LYS A 216 21.52 -24.44 -31.17
CA LYS A 216 20.96 -23.27 -31.89
C LYS A 216 19.48 -23.10 -31.57
N GLN A 217 18.70 -24.18 -31.65
CA GLN A 217 17.27 -24.14 -31.36
C GLN A 217 16.99 -23.69 -29.92
N PHE A 218 17.72 -24.23 -28.94
CA PHE A 218 17.58 -23.84 -27.53
C PHE A 218 17.92 -22.36 -27.31
N LEU A 219 19.05 -21.88 -27.85
CA LEU A 219 19.44 -20.48 -27.71
C LEU A 219 18.44 -19.53 -28.38
N THR A 220 17.94 -19.86 -29.57
CA THR A 220 16.89 -19.07 -30.25
C THR A 220 15.61 -19.01 -29.42
N ALA A 221 15.18 -20.14 -28.84
CA ALA A 221 14.00 -20.19 -27.99
C ALA A 221 14.17 -19.30 -26.74
N GLN A 222 15.32 -19.41 -26.05
CA GLN A 222 15.58 -18.60 -24.87
C GLN A 222 15.74 -17.11 -25.18
N MET A 223 16.32 -16.74 -26.31
CA MET A 223 16.36 -15.34 -26.77
C MET A 223 14.97 -14.79 -27.06
N SER A 224 14.07 -15.61 -27.60
CA SER A 224 12.67 -15.22 -27.83
C SER A 224 11.89 -15.06 -26.51
N ILE A 225 12.10 -15.95 -25.54
CA ILE A 225 11.51 -15.84 -24.19
C ILE A 225 12.03 -14.59 -23.48
N ALA A 226 13.35 -14.35 -23.54
CA ALA A 226 13.96 -13.15 -22.97
C ALA A 226 13.40 -11.87 -23.63
N ALA A 227 13.25 -11.84 -24.96
CA ALA A 227 12.67 -10.69 -25.65
C ALA A 227 11.22 -10.43 -25.21
N ALA A 228 10.38 -11.46 -25.12
CA ALA A 228 8.99 -11.33 -24.69
C ALA A 228 8.86 -10.76 -23.27
N HIS A 229 9.68 -11.24 -22.33
CA HIS A 229 9.69 -10.72 -20.96
C HIS A 229 10.33 -9.33 -20.86
N ALA A 230 11.33 -9.01 -21.69
CA ALA A 230 11.87 -7.67 -21.78
C ALA A 230 10.83 -6.65 -22.26
N ASP A 231 10.02 -7.01 -23.25
CA ASP A 231 8.94 -6.15 -23.74
C ASP A 231 7.84 -5.97 -22.69
N ALA A 232 7.49 -7.03 -21.96
CA ALA A 232 6.55 -6.95 -20.84
C ALA A 232 7.07 -6.02 -19.73
N LEU A 233 8.33 -6.21 -19.33
CA LEU A 233 9.03 -5.36 -18.36
C LEU A 233 9.01 -3.90 -18.82
N ALA A 234 9.41 -3.62 -20.07
CA ALA A 234 9.46 -2.26 -20.61
C ALA A 234 8.09 -1.58 -20.63
N ARG A 235 7.01 -2.29 -21.00
CA ARG A 235 5.64 -1.75 -20.97
C ARG A 235 5.20 -1.39 -19.55
N SER A 236 5.43 -2.27 -18.57
CA SER A 236 5.06 -2.02 -17.18
C SER A 236 5.82 -0.84 -16.59
N LEU A 237 7.14 -0.76 -16.83
CA LEU A 237 7.95 0.38 -16.39
C LEU A 237 7.51 1.68 -17.08
N GLU A 238 7.21 1.66 -18.38
CA GLU A 238 6.74 2.84 -19.11
C GLU A 238 5.40 3.35 -18.57
N THR A 239 4.47 2.47 -18.20
CA THR A 239 3.22 2.85 -17.54
C THR A 239 3.49 3.61 -16.23
N ALA A 240 4.39 3.09 -15.39
CA ALA A 240 4.74 3.73 -14.13
C ALA A 240 5.43 5.08 -14.32
N MET A 241 6.44 5.14 -15.18
CA MET A 241 7.20 6.36 -15.44
C MET A 241 6.35 7.48 -16.06
N ARG A 242 5.33 7.14 -16.86
CA ARG A 242 4.36 8.15 -17.37
C ARG A 242 3.44 8.71 -16.30
N ALA A 243 3.07 7.87 -15.34
CA ALA A 243 2.17 8.24 -14.26
C ALA A 243 2.91 8.99 -13.12
N ASN A 244 4.22 8.81 -13.01
CA ASN A 244 5.01 9.34 -11.90
C ASN A 244 6.41 9.84 -12.35
N PRO A 245 6.69 11.15 -12.21
CA PRO A 245 7.99 11.74 -12.55
C PRO A 245 9.19 11.17 -11.77
N ASP A 246 9.00 10.71 -10.53
CA ASP A 246 10.09 10.17 -9.71
C ASP A 246 10.52 8.80 -10.23
N PHE A 247 9.56 7.95 -10.62
CA PHE A 247 9.88 6.71 -11.33
C PHE A 247 10.58 6.98 -12.66
N GLU A 248 10.15 7.99 -13.44
CA GLU A 248 10.85 8.38 -14.68
C GLU A 248 12.31 8.77 -14.41
N ALA A 249 12.54 9.65 -13.44
CA ALA A 249 13.87 10.14 -13.11
C ALA A 249 14.81 9.01 -12.65
N THR A 250 14.30 8.09 -11.81
CA THR A 250 15.08 7.02 -11.21
C THR A 250 15.27 5.82 -12.16
N LEU A 251 14.21 5.37 -12.83
CA LEU A 251 14.23 4.12 -13.60
C LEU A 251 14.70 4.29 -15.04
N ARG A 252 14.41 5.42 -15.70
CA ARG A 252 14.74 5.61 -17.13
C ARG A 252 16.22 5.40 -17.46
N PRO A 253 17.19 5.95 -16.70
CA PRO A 253 18.61 5.76 -17.00
C PRO A 253 19.03 4.30 -16.88
N ILE A 254 18.49 3.58 -15.89
CA ILE A 254 18.82 2.17 -15.62
C ILE A 254 18.18 1.28 -16.69
N ALA A 255 16.92 1.53 -17.03
CA ALA A 255 16.18 0.79 -18.06
C ALA A 255 16.91 0.84 -19.41
N ARG A 256 17.41 2.01 -19.83
CA ARG A 256 18.21 2.16 -21.06
C ARG A 256 19.52 1.38 -21.01
N ARG A 257 20.22 1.37 -19.87
CA ARG A 257 21.46 0.60 -19.71
C ARG A 257 21.20 -0.92 -19.74
N ALA A 258 20.13 -1.36 -19.08
CA ALA A 258 19.71 -2.75 -19.10
C ALA A 258 19.33 -3.19 -20.53
N GLU A 259 18.55 -2.39 -21.25
CA GLU A 259 18.21 -2.62 -22.65
C GLU A 259 19.44 -2.73 -23.56
N THR A 260 20.39 -1.79 -23.41
CA THR A 260 21.64 -1.81 -24.18
C THR A 260 22.43 -3.09 -23.89
N SER A 261 22.59 -3.47 -22.62
CA SER A 261 23.34 -4.67 -22.24
C SER A 261 22.69 -5.95 -22.76
N ARG A 262 21.35 -6.02 -22.72
CA ARG A 262 20.59 -7.14 -23.31
C ARG A 262 20.75 -7.21 -24.82
N SER A 263 20.67 -6.09 -25.52
CA SER A 263 20.87 -6.04 -26.98
C SER A 263 22.25 -6.54 -27.37
N VAL A 264 23.30 -6.07 -26.69
CA VAL A 264 24.68 -6.52 -26.94
C VAL A 264 24.83 -8.03 -26.72
N PHE A 265 24.23 -8.56 -25.65
CA PHE A 265 24.26 -10.00 -25.38
C PHE A 265 23.46 -10.83 -26.40
N ALA A 266 22.29 -10.33 -26.83
CA ALA A 266 21.49 -10.95 -27.88
C ALA A 266 22.24 -11.00 -29.22
N ASP A 267 22.87 -9.90 -29.63
CA ASP A 267 23.68 -9.81 -30.84
C ASP A 267 24.87 -10.77 -30.78
N SER A 268 25.56 -10.82 -29.64
CA SER A 268 26.66 -11.77 -29.41
C SER A 268 26.19 -13.23 -29.49
N THR A 269 24.98 -13.53 -29.02
CA THR A 269 24.39 -14.87 -29.11
C THR A 269 24.02 -15.22 -30.55
N SER A 270 23.38 -14.32 -31.28
CA SER A 270 22.97 -14.55 -32.67
C SER A 270 24.19 -14.74 -33.57
N THR A 271 25.07 -13.73 -33.59
CA THR A 271 26.20 -13.68 -34.53
C THR A 271 27.36 -14.58 -34.10
N GLY A 272 27.64 -14.65 -32.80
CA GLY A 272 28.80 -15.36 -32.25
C GLY A 272 28.58 -16.85 -32.01
N ILE A 273 27.32 -17.32 -31.99
CA ILE A 273 27.00 -18.72 -31.71
C ILE A 273 25.99 -19.31 -32.70
N ILE A 274 24.84 -18.68 -32.88
CA ILE A 274 23.74 -19.27 -33.68
C ILE A 274 24.11 -19.28 -35.17
N GLU A 275 24.59 -18.16 -35.69
CA GLU A 275 24.95 -17.97 -37.11
C GLU A 275 26.40 -18.35 -37.41
N ALA A 276 27.25 -18.41 -36.38
CA ALA A 276 28.67 -18.69 -36.53
C ALA A 276 28.93 -20.04 -37.21
N ALA A 277 29.78 -20.02 -38.26
CA ALA A 277 30.25 -21.22 -38.93
C ALA A 277 31.27 -22.00 -38.08
N ALA A 278 32.00 -21.32 -37.21
CA ALA A 278 32.93 -21.90 -36.25
C ALA A 278 32.95 -21.07 -34.95
N LEU A 279 32.86 -21.74 -33.81
CA LEU A 279 32.86 -21.10 -32.50
C LEU A 279 34.28 -20.71 -32.07
N SER A 280 34.42 -19.50 -31.50
CA SER A 280 35.70 -18.94 -31.07
C SER A 280 36.30 -19.74 -29.90
N PRO A 281 37.56 -20.22 -29.99
CA PRO A 281 38.22 -20.95 -28.90
C PRO A 281 38.40 -20.13 -27.62
N THR A 282 38.41 -18.81 -27.72
CA THR A 282 38.60 -17.88 -26.58
C THR A 282 37.35 -17.06 -26.27
N GLY A 283 36.23 -17.34 -26.94
CA GLY A 283 34.99 -16.54 -26.81
C GLY A 283 34.19 -16.81 -25.55
N ALA A 284 34.39 -17.94 -24.89
CA ALA A 284 33.58 -18.40 -23.75
C ALA A 284 33.55 -17.39 -22.59
N GLU A 285 34.70 -16.86 -22.19
CA GLU A 285 34.78 -15.92 -21.07
C GLU A 285 34.08 -14.59 -21.38
N GLY A 286 34.35 -14.01 -22.55
CA GLY A 286 33.69 -12.78 -22.99
C GLY A 286 32.18 -12.95 -23.07
N TYR A 287 31.70 -14.06 -23.63
CA TYR A 287 30.27 -14.37 -23.70
C TYR A 287 29.61 -14.51 -22.32
N PHE A 288 30.28 -15.20 -21.39
CA PHE A 288 29.82 -15.33 -20.01
C PHE A 288 29.70 -13.97 -19.31
N LEU A 289 30.68 -13.08 -19.49
CA LEU A 289 30.67 -11.73 -18.92
C LEU A 289 29.58 -10.84 -19.52
N LEU A 290 29.36 -10.90 -20.84
CA LEU A 290 28.27 -10.15 -21.50
C LEU A 290 26.89 -10.57 -20.99
N GLY A 291 26.66 -11.88 -20.86
CA GLY A 291 25.41 -12.40 -20.28
C GLY A 291 25.25 -12.00 -18.81
N GLY A 292 26.34 -12.04 -18.03
CA GLY A 292 26.36 -11.56 -16.65
C GLY A 292 25.98 -10.07 -16.55
N SER A 293 26.57 -9.23 -17.41
CA SER A 293 26.25 -7.80 -17.47
C SER A 293 24.77 -7.53 -17.82
N ALA A 294 24.20 -8.29 -18.75
CA ALA A 294 22.79 -8.16 -19.12
C ALA A 294 21.84 -8.52 -17.96
N ILE A 295 22.18 -9.54 -17.17
CA ILE A 295 21.43 -9.95 -15.97
C ILE A 295 21.59 -8.91 -14.86
N ASP A 296 22.83 -8.53 -14.55
CA ASP A 296 23.14 -7.62 -13.44
C ASP A 296 22.53 -6.23 -13.63
N THR A 297 22.62 -5.68 -14.85
CA THR A 297 21.97 -4.39 -15.16
C THR A 297 20.45 -4.46 -15.14
N SER A 298 19.86 -5.62 -15.48
CA SER A 298 18.42 -5.83 -15.34
C SER A 298 18.02 -5.89 -13.85
N ASN A 299 18.78 -6.59 -13.01
CA ASN A 299 18.52 -6.67 -11.57
C ASN A 299 18.69 -5.32 -10.83
N GLN A 300 19.50 -4.40 -11.36
CA GLN A 300 19.61 -3.03 -10.80
C GLN A 300 18.29 -2.26 -10.85
N LEU A 301 17.34 -2.63 -11.72
CA LEU A 301 16.01 -2.03 -11.76
C LEU A 301 15.23 -2.26 -10.46
N LEU A 302 15.41 -3.43 -9.81
CA LEU A 302 14.77 -3.75 -8.54
C LEU A 302 15.22 -2.79 -7.44
N ALA A 303 16.53 -2.68 -7.24
CA ALA A 303 17.09 -1.84 -6.19
C ALA A 303 16.67 -0.36 -6.34
N ALA A 304 16.65 0.13 -7.58
CA ALA A 304 16.25 1.51 -7.86
C ALA A 304 14.74 1.74 -7.72
N ALA A 305 13.93 0.73 -8.05
CA ALA A 305 12.50 0.80 -7.88
C ALA A 305 12.08 0.71 -6.40
N GLN A 306 12.81 -0.07 -5.60
CA GLN A 306 12.52 -0.26 -4.18
C GLN A 306 12.52 1.08 -3.44
N GLU A 307 13.57 1.89 -3.61
CA GLU A 307 13.68 3.21 -2.97
C GLU A 307 12.48 4.12 -3.31
N THR A 308 12.03 4.09 -4.58
CA THR A 308 10.89 4.92 -5.01
C THR A 308 9.57 4.34 -4.52
N LEU A 309 9.41 3.02 -4.47
CA LEU A 309 8.21 2.36 -3.92
C LEU A 309 8.06 2.62 -2.42
N ASP A 310 9.13 2.50 -1.64
CA ASP A 310 9.12 2.76 -0.20
C ASP A 310 8.72 4.22 0.11
N ALA A 311 9.25 5.18 -0.68
CA ALA A 311 8.88 6.57 -0.57
C ALA A 311 7.37 6.78 -0.84
N ARG A 312 6.79 6.06 -1.81
CA ARG A 312 5.37 6.15 -2.17
C ARG A 312 4.49 5.49 -1.12
N PHE A 313 4.89 4.36 -0.55
CA PHE A 313 4.19 3.74 0.59
C PHE A 313 4.16 4.70 1.79
N ALA A 314 5.29 5.35 2.10
CA ALA A 314 5.35 6.36 3.14
C ALA A 314 4.49 7.59 2.84
N GLU A 315 4.52 8.10 1.60
CA GLU A 315 3.70 9.23 1.16
C GLU A 315 2.20 8.94 1.35
N ARG A 316 1.72 7.76 0.92
CA ARG A 316 0.31 7.34 1.10
C ARG A 316 -0.12 7.37 2.57
N THR A 317 0.71 6.86 3.48
CA THR A 317 0.37 6.89 4.91
C THR A 317 0.30 8.32 5.45
N SER A 318 1.16 9.21 4.96
CA SER A 318 1.16 10.64 5.31
C SER A 318 -0.07 11.36 4.75
N GLU A 319 -0.45 11.09 3.49
CA GLU A 319 -1.65 11.68 2.87
C GLU A 319 -2.93 11.27 3.62
N ALA A 320 -3.08 9.98 3.92
CA ALA A 320 -4.21 9.49 4.71
C ALA A 320 -4.27 10.15 6.11
N GLN A 321 -3.11 10.42 6.71
CA GLN A 321 -3.03 11.14 7.99
C GLN A 321 -3.42 12.62 7.86
N GLN A 322 -3.01 13.29 6.79
CA GLN A 322 -3.36 14.69 6.54
C GLN A 322 -4.86 14.85 6.25
N GLU A 323 -5.45 13.93 5.49
CA GLU A 323 -6.90 13.89 5.26
C GLU A 323 -7.67 13.66 6.57
N PHE A 324 -7.18 12.76 7.44
CA PHE A 324 -7.75 12.54 8.77
C PHE A 324 -7.75 13.82 9.61
N VAL A 325 -6.63 14.52 9.70
CA VAL A 325 -6.53 15.78 10.46
C VAL A 325 -7.41 16.88 9.86
N THR A 326 -7.46 16.99 8.53
CA THR A 326 -8.23 18.02 7.84
C THR A 326 -9.74 17.82 8.04
N TYR A 327 -10.27 16.62 7.79
CA TYR A 327 -11.68 16.34 8.01
C TYR A 327 -12.07 16.28 9.50
N GLY A 328 -11.17 15.76 10.34
CA GLY A 328 -11.33 15.73 11.80
C GLY A 328 -11.45 17.13 12.41
N SER A 329 -10.61 18.07 11.99
CA SER A 329 -10.67 19.47 12.46
C SER A 329 -11.93 20.20 11.98
N ALA A 330 -12.35 19.99 10.73
CA ALA A 330 -13.61 20.54 10.21
C ALA A 330 -14.83 19.99 10.96
N ALA A 331 -14.87 18.68 11.23
CA ALA A 331 -15.91 18.04 12.04
C ALA A 331 -15.96 18.60 13.46
N ALA A 332 -14.80 18.76 14.11
CA ALA A 332 -14.69 19.34 15.45
C ALA A 332 -15.21 20.79 15.49
N LEU A 333 -14.91 21.59 14.46
CA LEU A 333 -15.41 22.96 14.34
C LEU A 333 -16.95 23.00 14.23
N ILE A 334 -17.55 22.13 13.42
CA ILE A 334 -19.02 22.05 13.26
C ILE A 334 -19.69 21.69 14.58
N VAL A 335 -19.19 20.67 15.30
CA VAL A 335 -19.74 20.26 16.61
C VAL A 335 -19.60 21.39 17.63
N THR A 336 -18.46 22.08 17.64
CA THR A 336 -18.21 23.23 18.53
C THR A 336 -19.19 24.36 18.24
N LEU A 337 -19.44 24.69 16.97
CA LEU A 337 -20.38 25.73 16.57
C LEU A 337 -21.82 25.35 16.92
N ALA A 338 -22.22 24.09 16.73
CA ALA A 338 -23.54 23.59 17.12
C ALA A 338 -23.76 23.67 18.64
N LEU A 339 -22.73 23.31 19.43
CA LEU A 339 -22.79 23.42 20.88
C LEU A 339 -22.85 24.88 21.34
N ALA A 340 -22.03 25.76 20.76
CA ALA A 340 -22.05 27.19 21.03
C ALA A 340 -23.42 27.80 20.70
N LEU A 341 -24.03 27.41 19.57
CA LEU A 341 -25.37 27.85 19.19
C LEU A 341 -26.45 27.33 20.15
N ALA A 342 -26.37 26.08 20.58
CA ALA A 342 -27.29 25.52 21.57
C ALA A 342 -27.21 26.25 22.92
N VAL A 343 -25.99 26.56 23.39
CA VAL A 343 -25.77 27.37 24.60
C VAL A 343 -26.31 28.78 24.41
N PHE A 344 -26.06 29.40 23.26
CA PHE A 344 -26.55 30.74 22.93
C PHE A 344 -28.09 30.81 22.93
N ILE A 345 -28.77 29.88 22.27
CA ILE A 345 -30.25 29.81 22.26
C ILE A 345 -30.79 29.52 23.67
N SER A 346 -30.12 28.65 24.43
CA SER A 346 -30.51 28.34 25.81
C SER A 346 -30.45 29.59 26.70
N ALA A 347 -29.37 30.37 26.59
CA ALA A 347 -29.15 31.58 27.37
C ALA A 347 -30.08 32.73 26.97
N THR A 348 -30.33 32.92 25.67
CA THR A 348 -31.05 34.11 25.15
C THR A 348 -32.54 33.92 24.99
N ILE A 349 -33.03 32.68 24.86
CA ILE A 349 -34.44 32.39 24.61
C ILE A 349 -35.01 31.49 25.71
N THR A 350 -34.38 30.35 25.96
CA THR A 350 -34.97 29.31 26.82
C THR A 350 -35.04 29.75 28.28
N ARG A 351 -33.94 30.27 28.85
CA ARG A 351 -33.90 30.71 30.25
C ARG A 351 -34.85 31.89 30.52
N PRO A 352 -34.85 32.97 29.71
CA PRO A 352 -35.80 34.08 29.94
C PRO A 352 -37.26 33.68 29.78
N LEU A 353 -37.60 32.82 28.79
CA LEU A 353 -38.98 32.33 28.65
C LEU A 353 -39.42 31.51 29.86
N LYS A 354 -38.53 30.68 30.42
CA LYS A 354 -38.84 29.93 31.64
C LYS A 354 -39.08 30.86 32.83
N HIS A 355 -38.25 31.90 32.98
CA HIS A 355 -38.43 32.91 34.02
C HIS A 355 -39.76 33.66 33.86
N LEU A 356 -40.10 34.13 32.66
CA LEU A 356 -41.39 34.80 32.40
C LEU A 356 -42.60 33.90 32.68
N ALA A 357 -42.50 32.60 32.39
CA ALA A 357 -43.54 31.63 32.73
C ALA A 357 -43.69 31.46 34.25
N GLU A 358 -42.58 31.37 34.99
CA GLU A 358 -42.59 31.30 36.47
C GLU A 358 -43.19 32.58 37.09
N VAL A 359 -42.86 33.77 36.57
CA VAL A 359 -43.46 35.02 37.04
C VAL A 359 -44.96 35.07 36.76
N ALA A 360 -45.40 34.67 35.56
CA ALA A 360 -46.82 34.62 35.22
C ALA A 360 -47.62 33.66 36.12
N ASP A 361 -47.04 32.51 36.47
CA ASP A 361 -47.65 31.54 37.38
C ASP A 361 -47.83 32.13 38.79
N ARG A 362 -46.79 32.77 39.34
CA ARG A 362 -46.86 33.47 40.64
C ARG A 362 -47.89 34.60 40.65
N MET A 363 -47.97 35.38 39.57
CA MET A 363 -49.00 36.42 39.43
C MET A 363 -50.42 35.83 39.45
N SER A 364 -50.62 34.64 38.88
CA SER A 364 -51.92 33.96 38.89
C SER A 364 -52.36 33.52 40.30
N LEU A 365 -51.40 33.27 41.19
CA LEU A 365 -51.61 32.95 42.60
C LEU A 365 -51.83 34.21 43.48
N GLY A 366 -51.80 35.40 42.88
CA GLY A 366 -52.01 36.68 43.56
C GLY A 366 -50.73 37.34 44.06
N GLU A 367 -49.55 36.77 43.79
CA GLU A 367 -48.25 37.40 44.08
C GLU A 367 -47.93 38.43 42.98
N LEU A 368 -48.30 39.68 43.21
CA LEU A 368 -48.11 40.74 42.21
C LEU A 368 -46.83 41.56 42.40
N ASP A 369 -45.99 41.26 43.40
CA ASP A 369 -44.75 41.98 43.73
C ASP A 369 -43.49 41.26 43.22
N VAL A 370 -43.64 40.49 42.14
CA VAL A 370 -42.54 39.76 41.49
C VAL A 370 -41.87 40.64 40.43
N ASP A 371 -40.54 40.70 40.43
CA ASP A 371 -39.79 41.47 39.43
C ASP A 371 -39.73 40.74 38.07
N ILE A 372 -39.77 41.49 36.98
CA ILE A 372 -39.65 40.99 35.61
C ILE A 372 -38.38 41.61 35.01
N ASP A 373 -37.23 40.95 35.20
CA ASP A 373 -35.89 41.47 34.83
C ASP A 373 -35.48 41.20 33.37
N VAL A 374 -36.42 40.79 32.52
CA VAL A 374 -36.11 40.45 31.13
C VAL A 374 -36.14 41.70 30.25
N GLU A 375 -34.95 42.17 29.90
CA GLU A 375 -34.74 43.27 28.95
C GLU A 375 -34.43 42.73 27.54
N GLY A 376 -35.02 43.34 26.51
CA GLY A 376 -34.75 42.95 25.13
C GLY A 376 -35.66 43.64 24.12
N ARG A 377 -35.19 43.73 22.87
CA ARG A 377 -35.95 44.27 21.73
C ARG A 377 -36.59 43.18 20.85
N ASN A 378 -36.29 41.92 21.14
CA ASN A 378 -36.84 40.76 20.44
C ASN A 378 -38.23 40.37 20.98
N GLU A 379 -38.80 39.29 20.45
CA GLU A 379 -40.11 38.76 20.80
C GLU A 379 -40.22 38.42 22.29
N VAL A 380 -39.13 37.94 22.91
CA VAL A 380 -39.09 37.61 24.34
C VAL A 380 -39.18 38.87 25.20
N GLY A 381 -38.48 39.95 24.83
CA GLY A 381 -38.59 41.25 25.50
C GLY A 381 -39.98 41.89 25.35
N GLN A 382 -40.61 41.76 24.17
CA GLN A 382 -41.98 42.24 23.95
C GLN A 382 -43.01 41.50 24.82
N LEU A 383 -42.78 40.20 25.07
CA LEU A 383 -43.60 39.41 25.99
C LEU A 383 -43.41 39.87 27.45
N ALA A 384 -42.17 40.10 27.87
CA ALA A 384 -41.85 40.63 29.20
C ALA A 384 -42.55 41.97 29.46
N GLU A 385 -42.51 42.88 28.49
CA GLU A 385 -43.21 44.17 28.56
C GLU A 385 -44.73 44.01 28.67
N SER A 386 -45.29 43.07 27.92
CA SER A 386 -46.72 42.77 27.96
C SER A 386 -47.16 42.20 29.32
N LEU A 387 -46.33 41.36 29.94
CA LEU A 387 -46.53 40.86 31.30
C LEU A 387 -46.43 41.99 32.34
N ARG A 388 -45.45 42.90 32.23
CA ARG A 388 -45.34 44.08 33.11
C ARG A 388 -46.60 44.95 33.08
N ARG A 389 -47.15 45.23 31.89
CA ARG A 389 -48.42 45.97 31.77
C ARG A 389 -49.61 45.24 32.40
N MET A 390 -49.66 43.91 32.27
CA MET A 390 -50.71 43.09 32.88
C MET A 390 -50.64 43.09 34.40
N GLN A 391 -49.43 42.95 34.96
CA GLN A 391 -49.16 43.00 36.40
C GLN A 391 -49.64 44.32 37.02
N ALA A 392 -49.30 45.45 36.41
CA ALA A 392 -49.73 46.77 36.85
C ALA A 392 -51.27 46.92 36.83
N SER A 393 -51.92 46.37 35.80
CA SER A 393 -53.38 46.41 35.65
C SER A 393 -54.10 45.57 36.71
N LEU A 394 -53.61 44.36 36.99
CA LEU A 394 -54.14 43.48 38.03
C LEU A 394 -53.96 44.08 39.43
N ARG A 395 -52.78 44.66 39.72
CA ARG A 395 -52.49 45.32 41.00
C ARG A 395 -53.50 46.43 41.26
N SER A 396 -53.68 47.30 40.27
CA SER A 396 -54.67 48.38 40.31
C SER A 396 -56.10 47.89 40.50
N ALA A 397 -56.48 46.76 39.89
CA ALA A 397 -57.83 46.19 40.02
C ALA A 397 -58.09 45.62 41.43
N ILE A 398 -57.11 44.93 42.03
CA ILE A 398 -57.20 44.40 43.40
C ILE A 398 -57.25 45.54 44.42
N GLU A 399 -56.46 46.60 44.25
CA GLU A 399 -56.50 47.79 45.12
C GLU A 399 -57.87 48.47 45.09
N ARG A 400 -58.46 48.65 43.89
CA ARG A 400 -59.82 49.20 43.75
C ARG A 400 -60.87 48.31 44.45
N LEU A 401 -60.75 46.99 44.36
CA LEU A 401 -61.64 46.05 45.07
C LEU A 401 -61.48 46.14 46.58
N ARG A 402 -60.24 46.23 47.10
CA ARG A 402 -59.95 46.40 48.53
C ARG A 402 -60.51 47.72 49.06
N GLN A 403 -60.32 48.82 48.34
CA GLN A 403 -60.88 50.13 48.70
C GLN A 403 -62.41 50.11 48.75
N ARG A 404 -63.08 49.46 47.79
CA ARG A 404 -64.55 49.29 47.81
C ARG A 404 -65.05 48.43 48.97
N ARG A 405 -64.31 47.37 49.34
CA ARG A 405 -64.63 46.51 50.49
C ARG A 405 -64.37 47.16 51.85
N ALA A 406 -63.50 48.18 51.92
CA ALA A 406 -63.24 48.94 53.14
C ALA A 406 -64.20 50.13 53.33
N ALA A 407 -64.90 50.53 52.26
CA ALA A 407 -65.87 51.63 52.25
C ALA A 407 -67.34 51.17 52.34
N ALA A 408 -67.58 49.86 52.32
CA ALA A 408 -68.86 49.20 52.57
C ALA A 408 -68.76 48.45 53.90
#